data_AF-A0A9E5GXJ1-F1
#
_entry.id   AF-A0A9E5GXJ1-F1
#
_cell.length_a   1.000
_cell.length_b   1.000
_cell.length_c   1.000
_cell.angle_alpha   90.00
_cell.angle_beta   90.00
_cell.angle_gamma   90.00
#
_symmetry.space_group_name_H-M   'P 1'
#
loop_
_entity.id
_entity.type
_entity.pdbx_description
1 polymer ?
#
loop_
_entity_poly.entity_id
_entity_poly.type
_entity_poly.pdbx_seq_one_letter_code
_entity_poly.pdbx_strand_id
1 'polypeptide(L)'
;MSSGSKTLLIILLIPFLMGVAHDVYYNYFSSQDKIIQSKNLNIDPAKFKITDAGWVFIQYAPNTFQGLRSAAPQSVWRNGIDPILRLPTMVVGLIPFLIAFVIILLNKFLSHNMSVSHTKTYMQGKTNKSTYKRR
;
A
#
# COMPACT_ATOMS: atom_id res chain seq x y z
N MET A 1 -12.84 -8.96 -8.84
CA MET A 1 -12.30 -8.32 -7.61
C MET A 1 -13.47 -8.05 -6.68
N SER A 2 -13.43 -8.53 -5.44
CA SER A 2 -14.48 -8.18 -4.46
C SER A 2 -14.39 -6.68 -4.14
N SER A 3 -15.52 -6.01 -3.85
CA SER A 3 -15.50 -4.59 -3.49
C SER A 3 -14.60 -4.32 -2.28
N GLY A 4 -14.56 -5.23 -1.31
CA GLY A 4 -13.78 -5.05 -0.08
C GLY A 4 -12.28 -4.89 -0.30
N SER A 5 -11.69 -5.62 -1.26
CA SER A 5 -10.24 -5.54 -1.52
C SER A 5 -9.81 -4.24 -2.22
N LYS A 6 -10.72 -3.61 -2.98
CA LYS A 6 -10.49 -2.28 -3.57
C LYS A 6 -10.56 -1.18 -2.50
N THR A 7 -11.55 -1.26 -1.60
CA THR A 7 -11.72 -0.30 -0.51
C THR A 7 -10.52 -0.33 0.44
N LEU A 8 -10.00 -1.52 0.76
CA LEU A 8 -8.85 -1.68 1.65
C LEU A 8 -7.57 -1.06 1.07
N LEU A 9 -7.35 -1.21 -0.24
CA LEU A 9 -6.25 -0.55 -0.95
C LEU A 9 -6.37 0.98 -0.92
N ILE A 10 -7.58 1.52 -1.14
CA ILE A 10 -7.81 2.97 -1.08
C ILE A 10 -7.55 3.50 0.32
N ILE A 11 -8.02 2.80 1.36
CA ILE A 11 -7.79 3.18 2.76
C ILE A 11 -6.29 3.18 3.09
N LEU A 12 -5.52 2.21 2.60
CA LEU A 12 -4.07 2.15 2.79
C LEU A 12 -3.30 3.22 1.99
N LEU A 13 -3.84 3.66 0.85
CA LEU A 13 -3.20 4.65 -0.02
C LEU A 13 -3.25 6.07 0.57
N ILE A 14 -4.30 6.40 1.31
CA ILE A 14 -4.51 7.75 1.88
C ILE A 14 -3.35 8.17 2.82
N PRO A 15 -2.98 7.40 3.86
CA PRO A 15 -1.87 7.79 4.75
C PRO A 15 -0.52 7.82 4.03
N PHE A 16 -0.32 6.98 3.00
CA PHE A 16 0.87 7.02 2.16
C PHE A 16 0.96 8.34 1.37
N LEU A 17 -0.11 8.70 0.66
CA LEU A 17 -0.17 9.96 -0.10
C LEU A 17 -0.03 11.18 0.80
N MET A 18 -0.60 11.13 2.01
CA MET A 18 -0.43 12.20 3.00
C MET A 18 1.01 12.34 3.48
N GLY A 19 1.69 11.22 3.78
CA GLY A 19 3.11 11.23 4.14
C GLY A 19 3.97 11.82 3.02
N VAL A 20 3.76 11.38 1.78
CA VAL A 20 4.49 11.90 0.61
C VAL A 20 4.22 13.39 0.38
N ALA A 21 2.96 13.82 0.43
CA ALA A 21 2.61 15.22 0.24
C ALA A 21 3.25 16.12 1.32
N HIS A 22 3.27 15.65 2.56
CA HIS A 22 3.91 16.35 3.67
C HIS A 22 5.43 16.40 3.51
N ASP A 23 6.07 15.29 3.14
CA ASP A 23 7.51 15.25 2.87
C ASP A 23 7.91 16.21 1.75
N VAL A 24 7.12 16.26 0.68
CA VAL A 24 7.34 17.20 -0.42
C VAL A 24 7.17 18.64 0.07
N TYR A 25 6.10 18.93 0.81
CA TYR A 25 5.87 20.25 1.36
C TYR A 25 7.01 20.69 2.29
N TYR A 26 7.40 19.84 3.24
CA TYR A 26 8.42 20.16 4.22
C TYR A 26 9.80 20.35 3.57
N ASN A 27 10.18 19.47 2.64
CA ASN A 27 11.51 19.52 2.02
C ASN A 27 11.65 20.62 0.96
N TYR A 28 10.57 21.02 0.28
CA TYR A 28 10.67 21.93 -0.86
C TYR A 28 9.93 23.26 -0.69
N PHE A 29 8.86 23.31 0.10
CA PHE A 29 7.91 24.43 0.11
C PHE A 29 7.68 25.09 1.48
N SER A 30 8.27 24.55 2.56
CA SER A 30 8.05 25.07 3.92
C SER A 30 8.71 26.43 4.21
N SER A 31 9.70 26.86 3.42
CA SER A 31 10.33 28.18 3.57
C SER A 31 10.84 28.74 2.24
N GLN A 32 11.01 30.07 2.17
CA GLN A 32 11.57 30.75 1.00
C GLN A 32 12.96 30.21 0.63
N ASP A 33 13.82 29.93 1.62
CA ASP A 33 15.15 29.36 1.38
C ASP A 33 15.10 27.98 0.71
N LYS A 34 14.17 27.12 1.12
CA LYS A 34 13.98 25.80 0.51
C LYS A 34 13.37 25.89 -0.89
N ILE A 35 12.51 26.87 -1.11
CA ILE A 35 11.96 27.17 -2.45
C ILE A 35 13.09 27.65 -3.38
N ILE A 36 13.99 28.51 -2.89
CA ILE A 36 15.14 28.99 -3.68
C ILE A 36 16.11 27.83 -3.95
N GLN A 37 16.43 27.00 -2.94
CA GLN A 37 17.27 25.82 -3.10
C GLN A 37 16.70 24.83 -4.13
N SER A 38 15.40 24.56 -4.10
CA SER A 38 14.75 23.64 -5.05
C SER A 38 14.71 24.20 -6.47
N LYS A 39 14.42 25.50 -6.63
CA LYS A 39 14.49 26.20 -7.93
C LYS A 39 15.90 26.17 -8.53
N ASN A 40 16.92 26.24 -7.68
CA ASN A 40 18.32 26.23 -8.09
C ASN A 40 18.95 24.82 -8.06
N LEU A 41 18.14 23.77 -7.84
CA LEU A 41 18.56 22.36 -7.73
C LEU A 41 19.67 22.09 -6.70
N ASN A 42 19.86 22.99 -5.73
CA ASN A 42 20.89 22.88 -4.69
C ASN A 42 20.34 22.18 -3.45
N ILE A 43 19.85 20.95 -3.64
CA ILE A 43 19.19 20.15 -2.60
C ILE A 43 20.24 19.26 -1.92
N ASP A 44 20.43 19.46 -0.62
CA ASP A 44 21.31 18.64 0.21
C ASP A 44 20.60 17.33 0.62
N PRO A 45 21.08 16.15 0.16
CA PRO A 45 20.47 14.86 0.50
C PRO A 45 20.46 14.59 2.01
N ALA A 46 21.43 15.10 2.77
CA ALA A 46 21.54 14.88 4.21
C ALA A 46 20.45 15.63 5.01
N LYS A 47 19.80 16.63 4.41
CA LYS A 47 18.73 17.42 5.04
C LYS A 47 17.33 16.95 4.66
N PHE A 48 17.23 15.92 3.81
CA PHE A 48 15.95 15.35 3.42
C PHE A 48 15.29 14.67 4.63
N LYS A 49 14.16 15.23 5.09
CA LYS A 49 13.40 14.67 6.20
C LYS A 49 12.27 13.81 5.66
N ILE A 50 12.16 12.60 6.19
CA ILE A 50 11.03 11.71 5.92
C ILE A 50 10.16 11.70 7.17
N THR A 51 8.89 12.05 7.00
CA THR A 51 7.89 12.11 8.06
C THR A 51 7.60 10.69 8.53
N ASP A 52 7.55 10.49 9.84
CA ASP A 52 7.20 9.24 10.50
C ASP A 52 5.67 9.06 10.59
N ALA A 53 5.22 7.81 10.52
CA ALA A 53 3.79 7.48 10.40
C ALA A 53 2.96 7.99 11.61
N GLY A 54 3.58 8.04 12.78
CA GLY A 54 3.01 8.56 14.02
C GLY A 54 2.69 10.04 13.95
N TRP A 55 3.58 10.83 13.36
CA TRP A 55 3.32 12.26 13.19
C TRP A 55 2.12 12.49 12.28
N VAL A 56 2.01 11.77 11.16
CA VAL A 56 0.86 11.88 10.25
C VAL A 56 -0.45 11.56 10.98
N PHE A 57 -0.44 10.50 11.80
CA PHE A 57 -1.61 10.08 12.55
C PHE A 57 -2.02 11.10 13.62
N ILE A 58 -1.05 11.68 14.33
CA ILE A 58 -1.30 12.72 15.34
C ILE A 58 -1.80 14.01 14.68
N GLN A 59 -1.21 14.42 13.56
CA GLN A 59 -1.50 15.70 12.93
C GLN A 59 -2.88 15.73 12.26
N TYR A 60 -3.25 14.65 11.55
CA TYR A 60 -4.46 14.64 10.72
C TYR A 60 -5.62 13.85 11.33
N ALA A 61 -5.35 12.97 12.30
CA ALA A 61 -6.37 12.17 12.99
C ALA A 61 -6.18 12.14 14.52
N PRO A 62 -6.06 13.30 15.20
CA PRO A 62 -5.73 13.37 16.63
C PRO A 62 -6.73 12.62 17.52
N ASN A 63 -8.02 12.70 17.20
CA ASN A 63 -9.09 12.02 17.95
C ASN A 63 -8.98 10.49 17.81
N THR A 64 -8.71 10.01 16.60
CA THR A 64 -8.51 8.57 16.34
C THR A 64 -7.24 8.08 17.01
N PHE A 65 -6.16 8.86 16.98
CA PHE A 65 -4.92 8.55 17.68
C PHE A 65 -5.12 8.43 19.18
N GLN A 66 -5.79 9.40 19.82
CA GLN A 66 -6.11 9.34 21.25
C GLN A 66 -7.00 8.15 21.59
N GLY A 67 -8.02 7.87 20.77
CA GLY A 67 -8.89 6.72 20.93
C GLY A 67 -8.13 5.38 20.89
N LEU A 68 -7.25 5.21 19.90
CA LEU A 68 -6.40 4.02 19.81
C LEU A 68 -5.41 3.93 20.98
N ARG A 69 -4.83 5.08 21.38
CA ARG A 69 -3.86 5.14 22.47
C ARG A 69 -4.44 4.71 23.81
N SER A 70 -5.70 5.06 24.04
CA SER A 70 -6.46 4.73 25.24
C SER A 70 -7.07 3.32 25.18
N ALA A 71 -7.30 2.77 23.98
CA ALA A 71 -7.83 1.41 23.79
C ALA A 71 -6.78 0.29 24.00
N ALA A 72 -5.48 0.61 23.92
CA ALA A 72 -4.41 -0.37 24.05
C ALA A 72 -3.64 -0.22 25.38
N PRO A 73 -3.29 -1.34 26.06
CA PRO A 73 -2.40 -1.31 27.22
C PRO A 73 -1.07 -0.62 26.91
N GLN A 74 -0.53 0.10 27.88
CA GLN A 74 0.71 0.87 27.69
C GLN A 74 1.91 0.02 27.28
N SER A 75 1.98 -1.24 27.74
CA SER A 75 3.00 -2.22 27.33
C SER A 75 2.88 -2.61 25.86
N VAL A 76 1.67 -2.88 25.37
CA VAL A 76 1.39 -3.21 23.96
C VAL A 76 1.68 -2.01 23.08
N TRP A 77 1.30 -0.81 23.53
CA TRP A 77 1.58 0.41 22.78
C TRP A 77 3.08 0.63 22.61
N ARG A 78 3.85 0.60 23.72
CA ARG A 78 5.30 0.83 23.69
C ARG A 78 6.07 -0.20 22.86
N ASN A 79 5.69 -1.47 22.96
CA ASN A 79 6.47 -2.55 22.37
C ASN A 79 6.00 -2.93 20.96
N GLY A 80 4.75 -2.62 20.60
CA GLY A 80 4.17 -2.99 19.31
C GLY A 80 3.88 -1.80 18.41
N ILE A 81 3.16 -0.80 18.92
CA ILE A 81 2.59 0.28 18.10
C ILE A 81 3.57 1.43 17.92
N ASP A 82 4.23 1.88 19.00
CA ASP A 82 5.21 2.97 18.98
C ASP A 82 6.36 2.75 17.97
N PRO A 83 6.96 1.55 17.87
CA PRO A 83 8.01 1.28 16.90
C PRO A 83 7.51 1.46 15.45
N ILE A 84 6.28 1.01 15.16
CA ILE A 84 5.67 1.13 13.83
C ILE A 84 5.37 2.59 13.51
N LEU A 85 4.89 3.37 14.48
CA LEU A 85 4.61 4.78 14.31
C LEU A 85 5.88 5.62 14.10
N ARG A 86 7.04 5.16 14.60
CA ARG A 86 8.34 5.82 14.36
C ARG A 86 8.96 5.44 13.01
N LEU A 87 8.39 4.47 12.30
CA LEU A 87 8.87 4.14 10.97
C LEU A 87 8.50 5.27 9.99
N PRO A 88 9.38 5.51 8.99
CA PRO A 88 9.06 6.45 7.92
C PRO A 88 7.72 6.10 7.28
N THR A 89 6.86 7.10 7.05
CA THR A 89 5.50 6.91 6.50
C THR A 89 5.54 6.21 5.15
N MET A 90 6.60 6.45 4.36
CA MET A 90 6.87 5.71 3.13
C MET A 90 7.00 4.20 3.37
N VAL A 91 7.71 3.76 4.41
CA VAL A 91 7.89 2.34 4.73
C VAL A 91 6.57 1.72 5.18
N VAL A 92 5.83 2.41 6.05
CA VAL A 92 4.54 1.94 6.58
C VAL A 92 3.45 1.89 5.52
N GLY A 93 3.46 2.80 4.54
CA GLY A 93 2.48 2.80 3.44
C GLY A 93 2.86 1.93 2.25
N LEU A 94 4.14 1.93 1.85
CA LEU A 94 4.63 1.23 0.65
C LEU A 94 4.68 -0.28 0.85
N ILE A 95 5.11 -0.77 2.03
CA ILE A 95 5.26 -2.21 2.26
C ILE A 95 3.91 -2.95 2.19
N PRO A 96 2.84 -2.53 2.89
CA PRO A 96 1.53 -3.16 2.78
C PRO A 96 0.95 -3.05 1.36
N PHE A 97 1.19 -1.94 0.67
CA PHE A 97 0.80 -1.75 -0.72
C PHE A 97 1.50 -2.75 -1.65
N LEU A 98 2.82 -2.92 -1.54
CA LEU A 98 3.59 -3.88 -2.33
C LEU A 98 3.14 -5.32 -2.04
N ILE A 99 2.90 -5.67 -0.78
CA ILE A 99 2.39 -6.99 -0.40
C ILE A 99 1.02 -7.23 -1.06
N ALA A 100 0.09 -6.29 -0.93
CA ALA A 100 -1.23 -6.40 -1.54
C ALA A 100 -1.14 -6.49 -3.08
N PHE A 101 -0.26 -5.71 -3.69
CA PHE A 101 -0.02 -5.72 -5.14
C PHE A 101 0.51 -7.07 -5.63
N VAL A 102 1.49 -7.65 -4.93
CA VAL A 102 2.03 -8.98 -5.23
C VAL A 102 0.95 -10.06 -5.11
N ILE A 103 0.14 -10.03 -4.04
CA ILE A 103 -0.98 -10.97 -3.86
C ILE A 103 -1.97 -10.86 -5.03
N ILE A 104 -2.26 -9.64 -5.51
CA ILE A 104 -3.15 -9.42 -6.65
C ILE A 104 -2.55 -10.00 -7.94
N LEU A 105 -1.26 -9.77 -8.18
CA LEU A 105 -0.56 -10.34 -9.34
C LEU A 105 -0.60 -11.87 -9.34
N LEU A 106 -0.32 -12.49 -8.19
CA LEU A 106 -0.38 -13.95 -8.02
C LEU A 106 -1.80 -14.48 -8.28
N ASN A 107 -2.82 -13.85 -7.71
CA ASN A 107 -4.22 -14.25 -7.94
C ASN A 107 -4.63 -14.14 -9.41
N LYS A 108 -4.19 -13.08 -10.09
CA LYS A 108 -4.48 -12.89 -11.53
C LYS A 108 -3.76 -13.93 -12.39
N PHE A 109 -2.51 -14.25 -12.07
CA PHE A 109 -1.74 -15.29 -12.75
C PHE A 109 -2.35 -16.68 -12.56
N LEU A 110 -2.70 -17.05 -11.32
CA LEU A 110 -3.35 -18.32 -11.00
C LEU A 110 -4.72 -18.45 -11.66
N SER A 111 -5.54 -17.39 -11.65
CA SER A 111 -6.86 -17.38 -12.29
C SER A 111 -6.77 -17.55 -13.81
N HIS A 112 -5.77 -16.91 -14.44
CA HIS A 112 -5.53 -17.05 -15.87
C HIS A 112 -5.15 -18.49 -16.23
N ASN A 113 -4.25 -19.13 -15.48
CA ASN A 113 -3.81 -20.50 -15.75
C ASN A 113 -4.92 -21.54 -15.53
N MET A 114 -5.79 -21.36 -14.53
CA MET A 114 -6.94 -22.25 -14.33
C MET A 114 -8.02 -22.10 -15.40
N SER A 115 -8.25 -20.89 -15.92
CA SER A 115 -9.19 -20.66 -17.01
C SER A 115 -8.80 -21.38 -18.30
N VAL A 116 -7.50 -21.45 -18.61
CA VAL A 116 -6.98 -22.11 -19.83
C VAL A 116 -7.07 -23.64 -19.74
N SER A 117 -6.90 -24.22 -18.54
CA SER A 117 -7.02 -25.67 -18.34
C SER A 117 -8.45 -26.17 -18.56
N HIS A 118 -9.46 -25.47 -18.03
CA HIS A 118 -10.86 -25.87 -18.23
C HIS A 118 -11.33 -25.80 -19.69
N THR A 119 -10.82 -24.86 -20.48
CA THR A 119 -11.16 -24.77 -21.92
C THR A 119 -10.55 -25.91 -22.73
N LYS A 120 -9.31 -26.32 -22.42
CA LYS A 120 -8.66 -27.45 -23.11
C LYS A 120 -9.34 -28.79 -22.80
N THR A 121 -9.76 -29.02 -21.55
CA THR A 121 -10.47 -30.26 -21.17
C THR A 121 -11.84 -30.36 -21.85
N TYR A 122 -12.58 -29.26 -22.01
CA TYR A 122 -13.87 -29.26 -22.69
C TYR A 122 -13.76 -29.52 -24.20
N MET A 123 -12.72 -28.99 -24.85
CA MET A 123 -12.45 -29.22 -26.28
C MET A 123 -12.07 -30.68 -26.55
N GLN A 124 -11.27 -31.30 -25.69
CA GLN A 124 -10.80 -32.68 -25.85
C GLN A 124 -11.89 -33.73 -25.56
N GLY A 125 -12.84 -33.42 -24.67
CA GLY A 125 -14.01 -34.28 -24.44
C GLY A 125 -15.04 -34.27 -25.59
N LYS A 126 -15.08 -33.20 -26.39
CA LYS A 126 -16.02 -33.06 -27.51
C LYS A 126 -15.52 -33.78 -28.77
N THR A 127 -14.21 -33.82 -29.00
CA THR A 127 -13.60 -34.57 -30.11
C THR A 127 -13.69 -36.09 -29.92
N ASN A 128 -13.53 -36.61 -28.69
CA ASN A 128 -13.66 -38.05 -28.45
C ASN A 128 -15.10 -38.59 -28.55
N LYS A 129 -16.11 -37.74 -28.35
CA LYS A 129 -17.53 -38.13 -28.49
C LYS A 129 -18.03 -38.18 -29.94
N SER A 130 -17.38 -37.49 -30.89
CA SER A 130 -17.79 -37.54 -32.30
C SER A 130 -17.24 -38.77 -33.04
N THR A 131 -16.16 -39.37 -32.55
CA THR A 131 -15.54 -40.56 -33.17
C THR A 131 -16.29 -41.86 -32.85
N TYR A 132 -17.04 -41.93 -31.74
CA TYR A 132 -17.78 -43.13 -31.33
C TYR A 132 -19.19 -43.24 -31.93
N LYS A 133 -19.66 -42.24 -32.70
CA LYS A 133 -20.99 -42.24 -33.33
C LYS A 133 -20.99 -42.65 -34.80
N ARG A 134 -19.89 -43.22 -35.30
CA ARG A 134 -19.77 -43.85 -36.63
C ARG A 134 -19.33 -45.31 -36.50
N ARG A 135 -20.14 -46.15 -35.87
CA ARG A 135 -20.17 -47.61 -36.11
C ARG A 135 -21.59 -48.09 -35.92
#